data_AF-A0A818FAN3-F1
#
_entry.id   AF-A0A818FAN3-F1
#
_cell.length_a   1.000
_cell.length_b   1.000
_cell.length_c   1.000
_cell.angle_alpha   90.00
_cell.angle_beta   90.00
_cell.angle_gamma   90.00
#
_symmetry.space_group_name_H-M   'P 1'
#
loop_
_entity.id
_entity.type
_entity.pdbx_description
1 polymer ?
#
loop_
_entity_poly.entity_id
_entity_poly.type
_entity_poly.pdbx_seq_one_letter_code
_entity_poly.pdbx_strand_id
1 'polypeptide(L)'
;MIEYHFEKFYENIDLTLLNHLLHLIVDHNIVDYMTAKNNIVLTYKDMNHVNSYDIIRGLQFSSFIVQYYGLIIDLLILGLQRAFDILGLPQKPNEFLTYQEVTIETAHPIRLYCRYTTDESRNLIQRYLTKHPDPNNKNIVGYNNKKCWSRESRMRLMKYDVNLGRAVFWDIQKHRLPRSLTTILWETSFVSVYSKDNPNLLFNMCGFECRILPKIRMIDEEFIHKDDRFHNRIRQILISSGSTTFSKIVTKWNTALIDLPVKCENKIQTRIKIGLNSKMPSRFPPVVFYTLKELDGLGMLSMGHVLIPQSDLRWSKQTDTSITHFRSGMSHDEDQLIPNLYRYIMPWEAEFIDLQHDLDDSWDRGIPRINTLFQKDRHVLAYDKGWHVRIDFKQYQYSLCFRFSNRIHFGGHINSIHDEKLWNLNNYGFEESMCWKNLTIAQRSGLNQISNRRFTL
;
A
#
# COMPACT_ATOMS: atom_id res chain seq x y z
N MET A 1 -10.50 -1.93 18.32
CA MET A 1 -9.40 -1.63 17.38
C MET A 1 -9.33 -0.12 17.21
N ILE A 2 -8.12 0.44 17.27
CA ILE A 2 -7.90 1.87 17.05
C ILE A 2 -6.78 2.05 16.03
N GLU A 3 -6.99 2.96 15.10
CA GLU A 3 -6.06 3.33 14.04
C GLU A 3 -5.89 4.84 14.05
N TYR A 4 -4.65 5.29 14.05
CA TYR A 4 -4.34 6.70 13.99
C TYR A 4 -2.97 6.93 13.37
N HIS A 5 -2.75 8.19 12.99
CA HIS A 5 -1.47 8.68 12.52
C HIS A 5 -0.94 9.75 13.48
N PHE A 6 0.37 9.80 13.62
CA PHE A 6 1.05 10.86 14.35
C PHE A 6 1.13 12.10 13.47
N GLU A 7 0.41 13.14 13.84
CA GLU A 7 0.37 14.39 13.10
C GLU A 7 1.61 15.21 13.41
N LYS A 8 2.26 15.70 12.35
CA LYS A 8 3.49 16.50 12.45
C LYS A 8 4.63 15.79 13.18
N PHE A 9 4.65 14.45 13.11
CA PHE A 9 5.69 13.66 13.77
C PHE A 9 7.11 14.10 13.37
N TYR A 10 7.34 14.32 12.06
CA TYR A 10 8.65 14.76 11.56
C TYR A 10 8.95 16.23 11.87
N GLU A 11 7.90 17.04 11.96
CA GLU A 11 7.93 18.50 12.14
C GLU A 11 7.92 18.93 13.62
N ASN A 12 8.07 18.00 14.55
CA ASN A 12 8.08 18.30 15.99
C ASN A 12 9.29 17.66 16.68
N ILE A 13 10.28 17.17 15.92
CA ILE A 13 11.48 16.57 16.49
C ILE A 13 12.46 17.70 16.79
N ASP A 14 12.59 18.02 18.08
CA ASP A 14 13.59 18.93 18.58
C ASP A 14 14.99 18.29 18.47
N LEU A 15 15.89 18.97 17.76
CA LEU A 15 17.26 18.52 17.53
C LEU A 15 18.07 18.43 18.82
N THR A 16 17.76 19.26 19.83
CA THR A 16 18.46 19.23 21.12
C THR A 16 18.09 17.98 21.91
N LEU A 17 16.80 17.66 21.99
CA LEU A 17 16.31 16.43 22.61
C LEU A 17 16.79 15.20 21.83
N LEU A 18 16.73 15.25 20.49
CA LEU A 18 17.20 14.18 19.63
C LEU A 18 18.68 13.86 19.87
N ASN A 19 19.52 14.87 20.03
CA ASN A 19 20.94 14.70 20.34
C ASN A 19 21.13 13.90 21.64
N HIS A 20 20.48 14.30 22.73
CA HIS A 20 20.54 13.58 24.01
C HIS A 20 20.05 12.13 23.90
N LEU A 21 18.96 11.91 23.18
CA LEU A 21 18.40 10.57 22.98
C LEU A 21 19.34 9.68 22.16
N LEU A 22 19.93 10.20 21.09
CA LEU A 22 20.86 9.45 20.25
C LEU A 22 22.16 9.08 20.99
N HIS A 23 22.63 9.91 21.94
CA HIS A 23 23.78 9.58 22.79
C HIS A 23 23.56 8.32 23.66
N LEU A 24 22.32 7.91 23.90
CA LEU A 24 22.03 6.69 24.66
C LEU A 24 22.35 5.42 23.86
N ILE A 25 22.44 5.50 22.54
CA ILE A 25 22.48 4.32 21.66
C ILE A 25 23.64 4.33 20.64
N VAL A 26 24.23 5.49 20.35
CA VAL A 26 25.27 5.65 19.32
C VAL A 26 26.44 6.46 19.87
N ASP A 27 27.65 6.21 19.36
CA ASP A 27 28.85 6.97 19.71
C ASP A 27 28.69 8.49 19.47
N HIS A 28 29.25 9.28 20.38
CA HIS A 28 29.12 10.73 20.40
C HIS A 28 29.45 11.42 19.07
N ASN A 29 30.52 11.01 18.39
CA ASN A 29 30.92 11.63 17.12
C ASN A 29 29.85 11.46 16.03
N ILE A 30 29.20 10.30 16.00
CA ILE A 30 28.15 10.00 15.03
C ILE A 30 26.88 10.78 15.39
N VAL A 31 26.56 10.91 16.69
CA VAL A 31 25.41 11.69 17.16
C VAL A 31 25.54 13.17 16.77
N ASP A 32 26.71 13.76 17.01
CA ASP A 32 26.99 15.15 16.65
C ASP A 32 26.88 15.35 15.13
N TYR A 33 27.42 14.41 14.35
CA TYR A 33 27.24 14.41 12.90
C TYR A 33 25.76 14.34 12.49
N MET A 34 25.00 13.39 13.04
CA MET A 34 23.57 13.21 12.71
C MET A 34 22.73 14.42 13.07
N THR A 35 23.01 15.07 14.21
CA THR A 35 22.30 16.25 14.67
C THR A 35 22.66 17.47 13.80
N ALA A 36 23.96 17.72 13.61
CA ALA A 36 24.44 18.84 12.81
C ALA A 36 23.97 18.75 11.35
N LYS A 37 23.84 17.53 10.80
CA LYS A 37 23.39 17.33 9.42
C LYS A 37 21.92 17.67 9.18
N ASN A 38 21.09 17.66 10.23
CA ASN A 38 19.72 18.16 10.14
C ASN A 38 19.65 19.69 10.23
N ASN A 39 20.66 20.34 10.81
CA ASN A 39 20.77 21.79 10.92
C ASN A 39 21.51 22.40 9.72
N ILE A 40 20.85 22.43 8.55
CA ILE A 40 21.41 22.98 7.31
C ILE A 40 20.52 24.07 6.72
N VAL A 41 21.09 24.89 5.84
CA VAL A 41 20.34 25.86 5.04
C VAL A 41 19.59 25.12 3.93
N LEU A 42 18.27 25.16 3.96
CA LEU A 42 17.39 24.73 2.89
C LEU A 42 17.23 25.87 1.88
N THR A 43 17.48 25.58 0.62
CA THR A 43 17.44 26.55 -0.48
C THR A 43 16.41 26.14 -1.52
N TYR A 44 15.49 27.03 -1.88
CA TYR A 44 14.57 26.84 -3.00
C TYR A 44 14.45 28.13 -3.81
N LYS A 45 15.00 28.12 -5.03
CA LYS A 45 15.16 29.32 -5.87
C LYS A 45 15.90 30.41 -5.07
N ASP A 46 15.26 31.55 -4.84
CA ASP A 46 15.84 32.69 -4.13
C ASP A 46 15.58 32.65 -2.61
N MET A 47 14.86 31.64 -2.11
CA MET A 47 14.54 31.49 -0.70
C MET A 47 15.55 30.60 0.01
N ASN A 48 16.12 31.10 1.11
CA ASN A 48 17.02 30.36 1.99
C ASN A 48 16.47 30.37 3.42
N HIS A 49 16.49 29.23 4.09
CA HIS A 49 16.04 29.07 5.47
C HIS A 49 16.93 28.07 6.22
N VAL A 50 17.44 28.43 7.39
CA VAL A 50 18.21 27.51 8.24
C VAL A 50 17.24 26.58 8.98
N ASN A 51 17.37 25.28 8.80
CA ASN A 51 16.54 24.29 9.48
C ASN A 51 16.98 24.08 10.94
N SER A 52 16.55 24.96 11.85
CA SER A 52 16.90 24.88 13.28
C SER A 52 16.04 23.91 14.09
N TYR A 53 14.91 23.48 13.53
CA TYR A 53 13.92 22.60 14.13
C TYR A 53 13.48 21.61 13.06
N ASP A 54 13.08 20.39 13.43
CA ASP A 54 12.69 19.30 12.53
C ASP A 54 13.83 18.49 11.93
N ILE A 55 13.48 17.28 11.49
CA ILE A 55 14.39 16.39 10.77
C ILE A 55 14.22 16.51 9.26
N ILE A 56 15.32 16.33 8.54
CA ILE A 56 15.33 16.31 7.09
C ILE A 56 15.14 14.88 6.60
N ARG A 57 13.93 14.59 6.11
CA ARG A 57 13.53 13.27 5.59
C ARG A 57 14.37 12.75 4.42
N GLY A 58 15.00 13.66 3.66
CA GLY A 58 15.86 13.32 2.53
C GLY A 58 17.24 12.77 2.90
N LEU A 59 17.60 12.74 4.20
CA LEU A 59 18.87 12.16 4.65
C LEU A 59 18.81 10.63 4.65
N GLN A 60 19.92 9.96 4.33
CA GLN A 60 19.99 8.50 4.23
C GLN A 60 19.70 7.79 5.56
N PHE A 61 20.13 8.37 6.68
CA PHE A 61 19.89 7.84 8.03
C PHE A 61 18.61 8.38 8.68
N SER A 62 17.80 9.18 7.96
CA SER A 62 16.56 9.73 8.53
C SER A 62 15.59 8.63 8.94
N SER A 63 15.54 7.51 8.20
CA SER A 63 14.72 6.36 8.55
C SER A 63 15.06 5.79 9.93
N PHE A 64 16.35 5.78 10.31
CA PHE A 64 16.79 5.31 11.61
C PHE A 64 16.33 6.23 12.73
N ILE A 65 16.55 7.55 12.57
CA ILE A 65 16.10 8.56 13.53
C ILE A 65 14.59 8.47 13.76
N VAL A 66 13.80 8.35 12.68
CA VAL A 66 12.34 8.24 12.76
C VAL A 66 11.90 7.01 13.51
N GLN A 67 12.50 5.85 13.23
CA GLN A 67 12.10 4.60 13.89
C GLN A 67 12.48 4.60 15.37
N TYR A 68 13.65 5.16 15.71
CA TYR A 68 14.10 5.28 17.09
C TYR A 68 13.26 6.30 17.88
N TYR A 69 12.99 7.47 17.31
CA TYR A 69 12.11 8.44 17.95
C TYR A 69 10.68 7.90 18.08
N GLY A 70 10.21 7.15 17.09
CA GLY A 70 8.94 6.43 17.13
C GLY A 70 8.89 5.44 18.29
N LEU A 71 9.95 4.67 18.51
CA LEU A 71 10.06 3.74 19.65
C LEU A 71 9.87 4.47 20.99
N ILE A 72 10.42 5.67 21.15
CA ILE A 72 10.25 6.47 22.37
C ILE A 72 8.78 6.85 22.56
N ILE A 73 8.10 7.24 21.49
CA ILE A 73 6.66 7.51 21.53
C ILE A 73 5.87 6.23 21.85
N ASP A 74 6.27 5.08 21.31
CA ASP A 74 5.63 3.79 21.58
C ASP A 74 5.72 3.45 23.08
N LEU A 75 6.86 3.72 23.72
CA LEU A 75 7.05 3.56 25.16
C LEU A 75 6.15 4.49 25.99
N LEU A 76 5.91 5.73 25.53
CA LEU A 76 4.98 6.65 26.18
C LEU A 76 3.52 6.16 26.07
N ILE A 77 3.15 5.57 24.94
CA ILE A 77 1.79 5.06 24.70
C ILE A 77 1.54 3.77 25.47
N LEU A 78 2.48 2.83 25.44
CA LEU A 78 2.31 1.52 26.08
C LEU A 78 2.58 1.58 27.60
N GLY A 79 3.55 2.39 28.01
CA GLY A 79 4.17 2.30 29.32
C GLY A 79 5.20 1.17 29.38
N LEU A 80 6.18 1.31 30.28
CA LEU A 80 7.32 0.39 30.36
C LEU A 80 6.91 -1.06 30.67
N GLN A 81 5.96 -1.24 31.60
CA GLN A 81 5.49 -2.58 31.99
C GLN A 81 4.84 -3.29 30.80
N ARG A 82 3.91 -2.63 30.10
CA ARG A 82 3.23 -3.28 28.97
C ARG A 82 4.14 -3.48 27.76
N ALA A 83 5.06 -2.55 27.51
CA ALA A 83 6.07 -2.73 26.47
C ALA A 83 6.96 -3.95 26.76
N PHE A 84 7.34 -4.17 28.01
CA PHE A 84 8.11 -5.34 28.44
C PHE A 84 7.32 -6.65 28.24
N ASP A 85 6.04 -6.68 28.62
CA ASP A 85 5.17 -7.86 28.40
C ASP A 85 5.08 -8.25 26.91
N ILE A 86 4.98 -7.26 26.02
CA ILE A 86 4.90 -7.46 24.57
C ILE A 86 6.23 -7.98 24.03
N LEU A 87 7.35 -7.36 24.43
CA LEU A 87 8.69 -7.71 23.94
C LEU A 87 9.19 -9.06 24.49
N GLY A 88 8.78 -9.43 25.70
CA GLY A 88 9.33 -10.59 26.41
C GLY A 88 10.71 -10.33 27.01
N LEU A 89 11.33 -11.39 27.51
CA LEU A 89 12.64 -11.31 28.18
C LEU A 89 13.73 -10.97 27.15
N PRO A 90 14.73 -10.13 27.48
CA PRO A 90 15.82 -9.77 26.54
C PRO A 90 16.59 -10.97 25.99
N GLN A 91 16.69 -12.05 26.77
CA GLN A 91 17.36 -13.30 26.39
C GLN A 91 16.53 -14.13 25.40
N LYS A 92 15.20 -14.01 25.46
CA LYS A 92 14.24 -14.72 24.63
C LYS A 92 13.09 -13.77 24.27
N PRO A 93 13.30 -12.86 23.31
CA PRO A 93 12.27 -11.93 22.88
C PRO A 93 11.12 -12.69 22.22
N ASN A 94 9.92 -12.15 22.35
CA ASN A 94 8.73 -12.69 21.71
C ASN A 94 8.75 -12.36 20.21
N GLU A 95 8.11 -13.22 19.43
CA GLU A 95 7.83 -12.93 18.02
C GLU A 95 6.66 -11.95 17.90
N PHE A 96 6.48 -11.38 16.71
CA PHE A 96 5.44 -10.39 16.44
C PHE A 96 4.04 -10.93 16.80
N LEU A 97 3.30 -10.17 17.63
CA LEU A 97 1.95 -10.50 18.12
C LEU A 97 1.84 -11.81 18.93
N THR A 98 2.95 -12.27 19.52
CA THR A 98 2.97 -13.45 20.39
C THR A 98 3.30 -13.06 21.83
N TYR A 99 2.82 -13.87 22.78
CA TYR A 99 3.15 -13.77 24.20
C TYR A 99 3.66 -15.13 24.68
N GLN A 100 4.46 -15.13 25.75
CA GLN A 100 4.93 -16.37 26.37
C GLN A 100 3.79 -17.13 27.05
N GLU A 101 2.86 -16.40 27.68
CA GLU A 101 1.74 -16.97 28.41
C GLU A 101 0.45 -16.17 28.18
N VAL A 102 -0.69 -16.88 28.23
CA VAL A 102 -2.04 -16.29 28.12
C VAL A 102 -2.37 -15.38 29.31
N THR A 103 -1.77 -15.63 30.47
CA THR A 103 -1.89 -14.80 31.68
C THR A 103 -1.38 -13.38 31.43
N ILE A 104 -0.19 -13.25 30.84
CA ILE A 104 0.44 -11.98 30.45
C ILE A 104 -0.38 -11.29 29.36
N GLU A 105 -0.87 -12.05 28.38
CA GLU A 105 -1.74 -11.51 27.35
C GLU A 105 -2.98 -10.88 27.98
N THR A 106 -3.63 -11.60 28.92
CA THR A 106 -4.91 -11.24 29.55
C THR A 106 -4.82 -10.20 30.66
N ALA A 107 -3.63 -9.93 31.19
CA ALA A 107 -3.40 -8.96 32.28
C ALA A 107 -3.72 -7.50 31.94
N HIS A 108 -3.51 -7.06 30.68
CA HIS A 108 -3.62 -5.63 30.31
C HIS A 108 -4.46 -5.38 29.04
N PRO A 109 -5.37 -4.38 29.00
CA PRO A 109 -6.35 -4.18 27.92
C PRO A 109 -5.75 -4.00 26.52
N ILE A 110 -4.52 -3.47 26.41
CA ILE A 110 -3.80 -3.39 25.13
C ILE A 110 -3.23 -4.77 24.80
N ARG A 111 -3.93 -5.53 23.94
CA ARG A 111 -3.52 -6.89 23.53
C ARG A 111 -2.52 -6.92 22.39
N LEU A 112 -2.69 -6.06 21.39
CA LEU A 112 -1.85 -6.04 20.19
C LEU A 112 -1.44 -4.59 19.91
N TYR A 113 -0.21 -4.40 19.47
CA TYR A 113 0.34 -3.10 19.11
C TYR A 113 1.24 -3.24 17.88
N CYS A 114 1.04 -2.37 16.90
CA CYS A 114 1.88 -2.29 15.72
C CYS A 114 1.96 -0.82 15.30
N ARG A 115 3.17 -0.38 14.94
CA ARG A 115 3.42 0.93 14.33
C ARG A 115 4.02 0.72 12.96
N TYR A 116 3.43 1.36 11.95
CA TYR A 116 3.92 1.32 10.58
C TYR A 116 4.28 2.72 10.10
N THR A 117 5.36 2.83 9.34
CA THR A 117 5.78 4.09 8.69
C THR A 117 5.29 4.11 7.25
N THR A 118 3.99 4.29 7.04
CA THR A 118 3.47 4.66 5.73
C THR A 118 3.21 6.15 5.64
N ASP A 119 3.56 6.71 4.48
CA ASP A 119 3.21 8.06 4.15
C ASP A 119 1.72 8.19 3.80
N GLU A 120 1.18 9.29 4.31
CA GLU A 120 -0.14 9.85 4.14
C GLU A 120 -0.75 9.65 2.75
N SER A 121 -1.89 8.96 2.69
CA SER A 121 -2.84 9.21 1.61
C SER A 121 -3.45 10.60 1.81
N ARG A 122 -2.96 11.58 1.04
CA ARG A 122 -3.44 12.97 0.97
C ARG A 122 -4.97 13.08 1.12
N ASN A 123 -5.44 13.73 2.19
CA ASN A 123 -6.77 14.33 2.26
C ASN A 123 -6.69 15.70 2.97
N LEU A 124 -6.15 16.68 2.23
CA LEU A 124 -6.19 18.10 2.57
C LEU A 124 -7.33 18.73 1.79
N ILE A 125 -8.58 18.48 2.22
CA ILE A 125 -9.82 19.31 2.03
C ILE A 125 -10.82 18.76 3.06
N GLN A 126 -10.58 18.97 4.36
CA GLN A 126 -11.65 18.89 5.37
C GLN A 126 -11.33 19.63 6.68
N ARG A 127 -10.27 20.44 6.74
CA ARG A 127 -9.86 21.21 7.95
C ARG A 127 -10.35 22.66 7.99
N TYR A 128 -11.24 23.09 7.08
CA TYR A 128 -11.69 24.49 7.03
C TYR A 128 -12.91 24.79 7.91
N LEU A 129 -13.76 23.81 8.28
CA LEU A 129 -15.08 24.12 8.85
C LEU A 129 -15.46 23.22 10.02
N THR A 130 -14.81 23.36 11.17
CA THR A 130 -15.41 22.91 12.44
C THR A 130 -14.82 23.61 13.67
N LYS A 131 -14.79 24.94 13.67
CA LYS A 131 -14.71 25.68 14.94
C LYS A 131 -16.13 25.83 15.47
N HIS A 132 -16.42 25.13 16.58
CA HIS A 132 -17.29 25.50 17.71
C HIS A 132 -18.02 24.27 18.32
N PRO A 133 -18.03 24.10 19.65
CA PRO A 133 -18.49 22.89 20.35
C PRO A 133 -19.98 22.97 20.72
N ASP A 134 -20.60 21.83 21.09
CA ASP A 134 -22.02 21.80 21.46
C ASP A 134 -22.37 20.71 22.51
N PRO A 135 -23.32 20.95 23.45
CA PRO A 135 -23.61 20.10 24.61
C PRO A 135 -24.76 19.06 24.45
N ASN A 136 -25.31 18.84 23.26
CA ASN A 136 -26.60 18.12 23.06
C ASN A 136 -26.52 16.69 22.45
N ASN A 137 -25.76 15.76 23.05
CA ASN A 137 -25.69 14.34 22.59
C ASN A 137 -25.24 14.13 21.11
N LYS A 138 -24.42 15.03 20.56
CA LYS A 138 -23.87 14.93 19.20
C LYS A 138 -22.75 13.88 19.03
N ASN A 139 -22.43 13.06 20.03
CA ASN A 139 -21.30 12.13 19.96
C ASN A 139 -21.39 11.11 18.79
N ILE A 140 -22.61 10.80 18.33
CA ILE A 140 -22.87 9.97 17.14
C ILE A 140 -22.57 10.75 15.85
N VAL A 141 -22.84 12.06 15.83
CA VAL A 141 -22.57 12.96 14.69
C VAL A 141 -21.07 13.22 14.63
N GLY A 142 -20.42 12.72 13.57
CA GLY A 142 -18.96 12.84 13.39
C GLY A 142 -18.13 11.67 13.94
N TYR A 143 -18.75 10.52 14.21
CA TYR A 143 -18.00 9.28 14.34
C TYR A 143 -17.65 8.75 12.94
N ASN A 144 -16.35 8.67 12.64
CA ASN A 144 -15.86 8.20 11.34
C ASN A 144 -16.25 6.74 11.12
N ASN A 145 -16.75 6.41 9.93
CA ASN A 145 -17.10 5.03 9.56
C ASN A 145 -16.69 4.72 8.12
N LYS A 146 -16.29 3.47 7.87
CA LYS A 146 -15.79 3.00 6.58
C LYS A 146 -16.95 2.90 5.59
N LYS A 147 -16.97 3.77 4.57
CA LYS A 147 -18.08 3.86 3.61
C LYS A 147 -18.00 2.86 2.45
N CYS A 148 -16.91 2.11 2.35
CA CYS A 148 -16.70 1.02 1.39
C CYS A 148 -17.64 -0.16 1.61
N TRP A 149 -17.85 -0.57 2.87
CA TRP A 149 -18.72 -1.69 3.24
C TRP A 149 -20.20 -1.33 3.08
N SER A 150 -21.10 -2.30 2.95
CA SER A 150 -22.55 -2.07 3.02
C SER A 150 -22.98 -1.60 4.42
N ARG A 151 -24.18 -1.02 4.57
CA ARG A 151 -24.63 -0.48 5.87
C ARG A 151 -24.69 -1.53 6.97
N GLU A 152 -25.01 -2.77 6.64
CA GLU A 152 -25.08 -3.89 7.60
C GLU A 152 -23.70 -4.42 8.00
N SER A 153 -22.73 -4.37 7.07
CA SER A 153 -21.34 -4.80 7.30
C SER A 153 -20.50 -3.73 8.01
N ARG A 154 -20.99 -2.48 8.13
CA ARG A 154 -20.35 -1.39 8.87
C ARG A 154 -20.56 -1.50 10.38
N MET A 155 -19.73 -0.77 11.14
CA MET A 155 -19.96 -0.57 12.57
C MET A 155 -21.28 0.20 12.79
N ARG A 156 -22.19 -0.36 13.58
CA ARG A 156 -23.42 0.25 14.06
C ARG A 156 -23.11 1.25 15.16
N LEU A 157 -23.71 2.44 15.07
CA LEU A 157 -23.43 3.55 15.98
C LEU A 157 -24.32 3.49 17.23
N MET A 158 -24.06 2.51 18.10
CA MET A 158 -24.72 2.40 19.41
C MET A 158 -24.08 3.36 20.41
N LYS A 159 -24.89 3.97 21.30
CA LYS A 159 -24.42 4.98 22.27
C LYS A 159 -23.25 4.47 23.11
N TYR A 160 -23.34 3.24 23.62
CA TYR A 160 -22.27 2.63 24.43
C TYR A 160 -20.97 2.49 23.64
N ASP A 161 -21.02 1.90 22.44
CA ASP A 161 -19.85 1.64 21.60
C ASP A 161 -19.19 2.93 21.10
N VAL A 162 -19.99 3.92 20.71
CA VAL A 162 -19.51 5.24 20.28
C VAL A 162 -18.77 5.94 21.43
N ASN A 163 -19.35 5.91 22.63
CA ASN A 163 -18.73 6.50 23.82
C ASN A 163 -17.44 5.76 24.21
N LEU A 164 -17.44 4.41 24.16
CA LEU A 164 -16.26 3.60 24.43
C LEU A 164 -15.13 3.94 23.44
N GLY A 165 -15.43 3.99 22.15
CA GLY A 165 -14.44 4.33 21.14
C GLY A 165 -13.84 5.73 21.32
N ARG A 166 -14.66 6.72 21.65
CA ARG A 166 -14.18 8.08 21.98
C ARG A 166 -13.37 8.12 23.28
N ALA A 167 -13.77 7.36 24.30
CA ALA A 167 -13.05 7.30 25.58
C ALA A 167 -11.65 6.68 25.42
N VAL A 168 -11.53 5.59 24.66
CA VAL A 168 -10.23 4.96 24.35
C VAL A 168 -9.33 5.91 23.57
N PHE A 169 -9.87 6.60 22.55
CA PHE A 169 -9.11 7.60 21.80
C PHE A 169 -8.65 8.75 22.69
N TRP A 170 -9.54 9.25 23.56
CA TRP A 170 -9.25 10.35 24.46
C TRP A 170 -8.19 9.97 25.50
N ASP A 171 -8.21 8.74 26.02
CA ASP A 171 -7.19 8.27 26.96
C ASP A 171 -5.78 8.33 26.33
N ILE A 172 -5.65 7.83 25.11
CA ILE A 172 -4.37 7.86 24.37
C ILE A 172 -3.96 9.31 24.07
N GLN A 173 -4.88 10.13 23.57
CA GLN A 173 -4.58 11.51 23.15
C GLN A 173 -4.22 12.42 24.34
N LYS A 174 -4.92 12.29 25.46
CA LYS A 174 -4.82 13.25 26.58
C LYS A 174 -3.82 12.83 27.64
N HIS A 175 -3.73 11.54 27.96
CA HIS A 175 -2.94 11.09 29.12
C HIS A 175 -1.56 10.53 28.75
N ARG A 176 -1.36 10.11 27.50
CA ARG A 176 -0.15 9.37 27.12
C ARG A 176 0.81 10.16 26.24
N LEU A 177 0.31 11.17 25.52
CA LEU A 177 1.10 11.91 24.52
C LEU A 177 1.16 13.41 24.81
N PRO A 178 2.35 13.94 25.15
CA PRO A 178 2.59 15.38 25.17
C PRO A 178 2.40 15.99 23.78
N ARG A 179 1.59 17.04 23.69
CA ARG A 179 1.31 17.74 22.42
C ARG A 179 2.54 18.36 21.76
N SER A 180 3.61 18.57 22.52
CA SER A 180 4.90 19.07 22.01
C SER A 180 5.62 18.03 21.14
N LEU A 181 5.45 16.74 21.41
CA LEU A 181 6.11 15.67 20.65
C LEU A 181 5.31 15.34 19.39
N THR A 182 4.01 15.06 19.57
CA THR A 182 3.10 14.77 18.46
C THR A 182 1.67 14.94 18.93
N THR A 183 0.75 15.08 17.97
CA THR A 183 -0.68 15.03 18.25
C THR A 183 -1.34 13.93 17.43
N ILE A 184 -2.49 13.46 17.91
CA ILE A 184 -3.36 12.57 17.16
C ILE A 184 -4.66 13.31 16.95
N LEU A 185 -5.20 13.26 15.74
CA LEU A 185 -6.46 13.92 15.39
C LEU A 185 -7.57 12.91 15.13
N TRP A 186 -8.76 13.19 15.66
CA TRP A 186 -9.93 12.32 15.48
C TRP A 186 -10.34 12.19 14.01
N GLU A 187 -10.22 13.28 13.25
CA GLU A 187 -10.64 13.35 11.85
C GLU A 187 -9.89 12.36 10.94
N THR A 188 -8.60 12.16 11.20
CA THR A 188 -7.71 11.26 10.44
C THR A 188 -7.64 9.86 11.04
N SER A 189 -8.23 9.67 12.22
CA SER A 189 -8.22 8.41 12.96
C SER A 189 -9.52 7.62 12.76
N PHE A 190 -9.45 6.33 13.02
CA PHE A 190 -10.59 5.42 12.97
C PHE A 190 -10.60 4.50 14.19
N VAL A 191 -11.78 4.35 14.80
CA VAL A 191 -11.99 3.43 15.92
C VAL A 191 -13.11 2.47 15.54
N SER A 192 -12.88 1.19 15.75
CA SER A 192 -13.89 0.14 15.59
C SER A 192 -14.05 -0.64 16.88
N VAL A 193 -15.30 -0.77 17.34
CA VAL A 193 -15.66 -1.50 18.55
C VAL A 193 -16.43 -2.76 18.16
N TYR A 194 -15.89 -3.90 18.55
CA TYR A 194 -16.60 -5.17 18.53
C TYR A 194 -17.31 -5.36 19.88
N SER A 195 -18.63 -5.55 19.84
CA SER A 195 -19.49 -5.57 21.04
C SER A 195 -20.62 -6.58 20.86
N LYS A 196 -21.57 -6.67 21.78
CA LYS A 196 -22.79 -7.49 21.58
C LYS A 196 -23.63 -7.02 20.38
N ASP A 197 -23.65 -5.72 20.11
CA ASP A 197 -24.48 -5.11 19.06
C ASP A 197 -23.73 -5.02 17.71
N ASN A 198 -22.40 -5.03 17.77
CA ASN A 198 -21.49 -4.93 16.62
C ASN A 198 -20.77 -6.27 16.36
N PRO A 199 -21.15 -7.03 15.32
CA PRO A 199 -20.54 -8.33 15.01
C PRO A 199 -19.24 -8.26 14.19
N ASN A 200 -18.97 -7.12 13.55
CA ASN A 200 -17.81 -6.93 12.69
C ASN A 200 -16.72 -6.11 13.42
N LEU A 201 -15.45 -6.50 13.27
CA LEU A 201 -14.31 -5.66 13.61
C LEU A 201 -13.68 -5.12 12.32
N LEU A 202 -13.62 -3.80 12.18
CA LEU A 202 -13.16 -3.11 10.98
C LEU A 202 -11.81 -2.45 11.23
N PHE A 203 -10.92 -2.50 10.23
CA PHE A 203 -9.61 -1.85 10.28
C PHE A 203 -9.05 -1.66 8.85
N ASN A 204 -8.06 -0.81 8.68
CA ASN A 204 -7.32 -0.56 7.45
C ASN A 204 -5.82 -0.61 7.75
N MET A 205 -5.10 -1.53 7.12
CA MET A 205 -3.67 -1.69 7.32
C MET A 205 -2.97 -1.84 5.97
N CYS A 206 -1.87 -1.12 5.76
CA CYS A 206 -1.07 -1.13 4.53
C CYS A 206 -1.89 -0.91 3.23
N GLY A 207 -3.00 -0.16 3.32
CA GLY A 207 -3.88 0.14 2.19
C GLY A 207 -5.03 -0.87 1.98
N PHE A 208 -5.04 -1.99 2.71
CA PHE A 208 -6.10 -2.98 2.69
C PHE A 208 -7.18 -2.65 3.73
N GLU A 209 -8.44 -2.56 3.30
CA GLU A 209 -9.57 -2.47 4.22
C GLU A 209 -10.05 -3.86 4.62
N CYS A 210 -9.86 -4.20 5.88
CA CYS A 210 -10.13 -5.52 6.42
C CYS A 210 -11.38 -5.50 7.32
N ARG A 211 -12.17 -6.57 7.23
CA ARG A 211 -13.30 -6.86 8.10
C ARG A 211 -13.14 -8.26 8.67
N ILE A 212 -13.09 -8.37 9.99
CA ILE A 212 -13.13 -9.66 10.68
C ILE A 212 -14.54 -9.90 11.18
N LEU A 213 -15.14 -11.02 10.76
CA LEU A 213 -16.43 -11.53 11.23
C LEU A 213 -16.22 -12.94 11.79
N PRO A 214 -16.36 -13.15 13.12
CA PRO A 214 -16.24 -14.49 13.70
C PRO A 214 -17.36 -15.43 13.22
N LYS A 215 -17.01 -16.69 12.91
CA LYS A 215 -17.97 -17.72 12.47
C LYS A 215 -19.16 -17.91 13.42
N ILE A 216 -18.94 -17.78 14.73
CA ILE A 216 -19.98 -17.91 15.77
C ILE A 216 -21.11 -16.87 15.60
N ARG A 217 -20.84 -15.75 14.91
CA ARG A 217 -21.80 -14.67 14.66
C ARG A 217 -22.27 -14.59 13.21
N MET A 218 -21.93 -15.57 12.39
CA MET A 218 -22.46 -15.69 11.03
C MET A 218 -23.87 -16.27 11.10
N ILE A 219 -24.83 -15.59 10.46
CA ILE A 219 -26.23 -16.03 10.41
C ILE A 219 -26.48 -16.86 9.14
N ASP A 220 -25.83 -16.57 8.01
CA ASP A 220 -25.80 -17.36 6.76
C ASP A 220 -24.54 -16.99 5.92
N GLU A 221 -23.99 -17.94 5.14
CA GLU A 221 -22.68 -17.83 4.44
C GLU A 221 -22.74 -17.10 3.09
N GLU A 222 -21.82 -16.13 2.90
CA GLU A 222 -20.80 -16.10 1.83
C GLU A 222 -20.04 -14.76 1.86
N PHE A 223 -18.72 -14.79 1.69
CA PHE A 223 -17.89 -13.59 1.62
C PHE A 223 -17.84 -13.06 0.18
N ILE A 224 -18.23 -11.79 -0.03
CA ILE A 224 -17.96 -11.06 -1.28
C ILE A 224 -17.02 -9.89 -0.97
N HIS A 225 -15.77 -9.97 -1.45
CA HIS A 225 -14.85 -8.84 -1.44
C HIS A 225 -15.20 -7.85 -2.56
N LYS A 226 -15.35 -6.57 -2.22
CA LYS A 226 -15.43 -5.46 -3.17
C LYS A 226 -14.33 -4.46 -2.86
N ASP A 227 -13.37 -4.34 -3.77
CA ASP A 227 -12.37 -3.29 -3.72
C ASP A 227 -12.88 -2.02 -4.43
N ASP A 228 -13.07 -0.96 -3.65
CA ASP A 228 -13.28 0.38 -4.14
C ASP A 228 -12.16 1.27 -3.60
N ARG A 229 -11.15 1.56 -4.42
CA ARG A 229 -10.41 2.84 -4.45
C ARG A 229 -9.41 2.86 -5.62
N PHE A 230 -8.84 4.05 -5.86
CA PHE A 230 -7.66 4.33 -6.69
C PHE A 230 -7.89 4.81 -8.15
N HIS A 231 -7.92 6.14 -8.32
CA HIS A 231 -8.06 6.82 -9.63
C HIS A 231 -6.97 7.85 -9.96
N ASN A 232 -5.95 8.04 -9.12
CA ASN A 232 -5.02 9.15 -9.27
C ASN A 232 -3.74 8.83 -10.08
N ARG A 233 -3.29 7.57 -10.10
CA ARG A 233 -2.02 7.17 -10.78
C ARG A 233 -2.09 7.23 -12.30
N ILE A 234 -3.19 6.78 -12.89
CA ILE A 234 -3.37 6.78 -14.35
C ILE A 234 -3.39 8.19 -14.93
N ARG A 235 -3.92 9.20 -14.21
CA ARG A 235 -3.87 10.59 -14.69
C ARG A 235 -2.43 11.07 -14.85
N GLN A 236 -1.52 10.70 -13.95
CA GLN A 236 -0.12 11.09 -14.02
C GLN A 236 0.62 10.42 -15.19
N ILE A 237 0.33 9.14 -15.47
CA ILE A 237 0.86 8.45 -16.66
C ILE A 237 0.38 9.18 -17.93
N LEU A 238 -0.90 9.54 -18.01
CA LEU A 238 -1.47 10.23 -19.17
C LEU A 238 -0.86 11.63 -19.38
N ILE A 239 -0.66 12.41 -18.30
CA ILE A 239 -0.13 13.79 -18.36
C ILE A 239 1.37 13.80 -18.71
N SER A 240 2.15 12.83 -18.23
CA SER A 240 3.59 12.71 -18.50
C SER A 240 3.95 12.05 -19.85
N SER A 241 2.96 11.52 -20.56
CA SER A 241 3.15 10.76 -21.82
C SER A 241 2.93 11.64 -23.05
N GLY A 242 3.51 12.84 -23.09
CA GLY A 242 3.37 13.83 -24.16
C GLY A 242 3.71 13.29 -25.56
N SER A 243 5.00 13.06 -25.84
CA SER A 243 5.53 12.52 -27.11
C SER A 243 6.51 11.37 -26.82
N THR A 244 5.99 10.29 -26.23
CA THR A 244 6.76 9.08 -25.91
C THR A 244 6.30 7.91 -26.77
N THR A 245 7.16 6.90 -26.97
CA THR A 245 6.79 5.70 -27.74
C THR A 245 5.61 4.95 -27.13
N PHE A 246 4.79 4.30 -27.97
CA PHE A 246 3.68 3.47 -27.52
C PHE A 246 4.18 2.35 -26.59
N SER A 247 5.31 1.72 -26.93
CA SER A 247 5.94 0.70 -26.09
C SER A 247 6.33 1.24 -24.70
N LYS A 248 6.78 2.49 -24.57
CA LYS A 248 7.05 3.12 -23.25
C LYS A 248 5.77 3.38 -22.46
N ILE A 249 4.70 3.81 -23.13
CA ILE A 249 3.39 4.01 -22.48
C ILE A 249 2.87 2.67 -21.92
N VAL A 250 2.92 1.61 -22.73
CA VAL A 250 2.48 0.27 -22.33
C VAL A 250 3.38 -0.33 -21.25
N THR A 251 4.70 -0.14 -21.33
CA THR A 251 5.60 -0.62 -20.27
C THR A 251 5.29 0.06 -18.92
N LYS A 252 5.00 1.37 -18.94
CA LYS A 252 4.56 2.10 -17.74
C LYS A 252 3.20 1.61 -17.24
N TRP A 253 2.28 1.31 -18.15
CA TRP A 253 0.99 0.70 -17.83
C TRP A 253 1.18 -0.66 -17.17
N ASN A 254 1.93 -1.58 -17.77
CA ASN A 254 2.16 -2.92 -17.21
C ASN A 254 2.77 -2.87 -15.81
N THR A 255 3.73 -1.97 -15.58
CA THR A 255 4.29 -1.77 -14.22
C THR A 255 3.28 -1.22 -13.22
N ALA A 256 2.27 -0.47 -13.69
CA ALA A 256 1.23 0.08 -12.82
C ALA A 256 0.02 -0.85 -12.68
N LEU A 257 -0.24 -1.72 -13.66
CA LEU A 257 -1.37 -2.64 -13.71
C LEU A 257 -1.20 -3.80 -12.73
N ILE A 258 0.03 -4.26 -12.52
CA ILE A 258 0.35 -5.21 -11.44
C ILE A 258 -0.15 -4.67 -10.08
N ASP A 259 -0.31 -3.36 -9.95
CA ASP A 259 -0.82 -2.69 -8.74
C ASP A 259 -2.28 -2.20 -8.84
N LEU A 260 -2.97 -2.19 -10.01
CA LEU A 260 -4.22 -1.43 -10.22
C LEU A 260 -5.16 -1.97 -11.34
N PRO A 261 -6.49 -2.10 -11.14
CA PRO A 261 -7.38 -2.66 -12.16
C PRO A 261 -8.34 -1.70 -12.94
N VAL A 262 -8.70 -2.19 -14.13
CA VAL A 262 -9.93 -2.04 -14.96
C VAL A 262 -10.28 -0.67 -15.58
N LYS A 263 -10.58 0.39 -14.81
CA LYS A 263 -11.23 1.60 -15.39
C LYS A 263 -10.34 2.48 -16.28
N CYS A 264 -9.08 2.12 -16.38
CA CYS A 264 -8.04 2.96 -16.95
C CYS A 264 -7.37 2.37 -18.18
N GLU A 265 -7.62 1.09 -18.44
CA GLU A 265 -7.10 0.38 -19.61
C GLU A 265 -7.55 1.04 -20.90
N ASN A 266 -8.86 1.33 -21.00
CA ASN A 266 -9.47 2.10 -22.09
C ASN A 266 -8.81 3.48 -22.27
N LYS A 267 -8.38 4.16 -21.20
CA LYS A 267 -7.73 5.47 -21.31
C LYS A 267 -6.32 5.36 -21.90
N ILE A 268 -5.57 4.32 -21.55
CA ILE A 268 -4.26 4.04 -22.13
C ILE A 268 -4.40 3.66 -23.61
N GLN A 269 -5.31 2.76 -23.96
CA GLN A 269 -5.60 2.44 -25.36
C GLN A 269 -6.02 3.70 -26.14
N THR A 270 -6.90 4.54 -25.57
CA THR A 270 -7.33 5.79 -26.19
C THR A 270 -6.17 6.75 -26.42
N ARG A 271 -5.17 6.79 -25.53
CA ARG A 271 -3.97 7.62 -25.70
C ARG A 271 -3.13 7.17 -26.90
N ILE A 272 -2.99 5.86 -27.10
CA ILE A 272 -2.28 5.28 -28.25
C ILE A 272 -3.04 5.56 -29.55
N LYS A 273 -4.36 5.34 -29.54
CA LYS A 273 -5.30 5.69 -30.62
C LYS A 273 -5.16 7.16 -31.06
N ILE A 274 -5.17 8.10 -30.09
CA ILE A 274 -4.94 9.52 -30.36
C ILE A 274 -3.57 9.78 -30.99
N GLY A 275 -2.52 9.06 -30.57
CA GLY A 275 -1.19 9.16 -31.17
C GLY A 275 -1.11 8.73 -32.64
N LEU A 276 -2.09 7.96 -33.12
CA LEU A 276 -2.27 7.53 -34.51
C LEU A 276 -3.37 8.32 -35.24
N ASN A 277 -3.86 9.41 -34.63
CA ASN A 277 -4.93 10.27 -35.16
C ASN A 277 -6.22 9.52 -35.55
N SER A 278 -6.55 8.42 -34.87
CA SER A 278 -7.81 7.70 -35.08
C SER A 278 -8.31 7.09 -33.78
N LYS A 279 -9.63 7.07 -33.57
CA LYS A 279 -10.28 6.39 -32.43
C LYS A 279 -11.22 5.26 -32.87
N MET A 280 -11.27 4.99 -34.18
CA MET A 280 -12.24 4.06 -34.77
C MET A 280 -11.96 2.62 -34.33
N PRO A 281 -12.90 1.92 -33.65
CA PRO A 281 -12.65 0.58 -33.10
C PRO A 281 -12.17 -0.45 -34.13
N SER A 282 -12.70 -0.43 -35.35
CA SER A 282 -12.34 -1.36 -36.43
C SER A 282 -10.87 -1.27 -36.86
N ARG A 283 -10.19 -0.14 -36.62
CA ARG A 283 -8.76 0.04 -36.92
C ARG A 283 -7.84 -0.45 -35.80
N PHE A 284 -8.41 -0.76 -34.63
CA PHE A 284 -7.67 -1.10 -33.43
C PHE A 284 -8.23 -2.36 -32.78
N PRO A 285 -8.16 -3.52 -33.47
CA PRO A 285 -8.54 -4.79 -32.86
C PRO A 285 -7.64 -5.07 -31.64
N PRO A 286 -8.11 -5.83 -30.63
CA PRO A 286 -7.37 -6.06 -29.39
C PRO A 286 -5.96 -6.62 -29.61
N VAL A 287 -5.77 -7.42 -30.66
CA VAL A 287 -4.47 -7.99 -31.07
C VAL A 287 -3.36 -6.94 -31.19
N VAL A 288 -3.66 -5.70 -31.60
CA VAL A 288 -2.69 -4.60 -31.72
C VAL A 288 -2.10 -4.19 -30.37
N PHE A 289 -2.86 -4.36 -29.28
CA PHE A 289 -2.43 -3.98 -27.93
C PHE A 289 -1.80 -5.14 -27.16
N TYR A 290 -2.37 -6.35 -27.26
CA TYR A 290 -2.03 -7.47 -26.36
C TYR A 290 -0.97 -8.43 -26.91
N THR A 291 -0.66 -8.39 -28.21
CA THR A 291 0.42 -9.20 -28.80
C THR A 291 1.75 -8.94 -28.12
N LEU A 292 2.56 -9.98 -27.91
CA LEU A 292 3.87 -9.86 -27.27
C LEU A 292 4.80 -8.96 -28.09
N LYS A 293 5.72 -8.29 -27.38
CA LYS A 293 6.72 -7.41 -28.01
C LYS A 293 7.67 -8.16 -28.95
N GLU A 294 7.82 -9.47 -28.77
CA GLU A 294 8.65 -10.32 -29.60
C GLU A 294 8.04 -10.58 -30.98
N LEU A 295 6.71 -10.45 -31.08
CA LEU A 295 5.92 -10.55 -32.30
C LEU A 295 5.52 -9.15 -32.82
N ASP A 296 6.36 -8.14 -32.56
CA ASP A 296 6.15 -6.73 -32.92
C ASP A 296 4.89 -6.05 -32.32
N GLY A 297 4.26 -6.70 -31.33
CA GLY A 297 3.15 -6.15 -30.56
C GLY A 297 3.54 -5.17 -29.44
N LEU A 298 2.55 -4.58 -28.76
CA LEU A 298 2.82 -3.68 -27.62
C LEU A 298 3.08 -4.43 -26.30
N GLY A 299 2.61 -5.67 -26.18
CA GLY A 299 2.71 -6.51 -25.00
C GLY A 299 1.97 -5.92 -23.80
N MET A 300 0.79 -5.33 -24.03
CA MET A 300 -0.03 -4.78 -22.97
C MET A 300 -0.62 -5.91 -22.12
N LEU A 301 -0.60 -5.77 -20.80
CA LEU A 301 -1.30 -6.68 -19.90
C LEU A 301 -2.78 -6.24 -19.78
N SER A 302 -3.71 -7.20 -19.73
CA SER A 302 -5.16 -7.00 -19.67
C SER A 302 -5.71 -7.33 -18.27
N MET A 303 -6.57 -6.44 -17.75
CA MET A 303 -7.38 -6.68 -16.55
C MET A 303 -8.83 -6.20 -16.73
N GLY A 304 -9.15 -5.54 -17.85
CA GLY A 304 -10.44 -4.92 -18.14
C GLY A 304 -11.41 -5.78 -18.93
N HIS A 305 -10.94 -6.85 -19.59
CA HIS A 305 -11.77 -7.82 -20.31
C HIS A 305 -12.39 -8.84 -19.35
N VAL A 306 -13.12 -8.33 -18.36
CA VAL A 306 -13.78 -9.11 -17.31
C VAL A 306 -15.25 -8.74 -17.27
N LEU A 307 -16.09 -9.74 -17.00
CA LEU A 307 -17.49 -9.52 -16.67
C LEU A 307 -17.58 -8.92 -15.27
N ILE A 308 -17.96 -7.66 -15.18
CA ILE A 308 -18.10 -6.95 -13.91
C ILE A 308 -19.39 -7.46 -13.25
N PRO A 309 -19.30 -8.08 -12.06
CA PRO A 309 -20.49 -8.49 -11.33
C PRO A 309 -21.27 -7.24 -10.91
N GLN A 310 -22.55 -7.20 -11.28
CA GLN A 310 -23.47 -6.16 -10.87
C GLN A 310 -24.64 -6.77 -10.10
N SER A 311 -25.07 -6.04 -9.08
CA SER A 311 -26.27 -6.33 -8.32
C SER A 311 -27.12 -5.08 -8.24
N ASP A 312 -28.34 -5.20 -7.73
CA ASP A 312 -29.24 -4.05 -7.59
C ASP A 312 -28.56 -2.91 -6.81
N LEU A 313 -28.41 -1.75 -7.45
CA LEU A 313 -27.79 -0.55 -6.87
C LEU A 313 -28.56 0.00 -5.67
N ARG A 314 -29.86 -0.33 -5.57
CA ARG A 314 -30.70 0.08 -4.45
C ARG A 314 -30.31 -0.67 -3.17
N TRP A 315 -30.19 -2.00 -3.25
CA TRP A 315 -29.94 -2.88 -2.10
C TRP A 315 -28.46 -3.17 -1.83
N SER A 316 -27.59 -3.06 -2.82
CA SER A 316 -26.13 -3.21 -2.64
C SER A 316 -25.49 -2.21 -1.66
N LYS A 317 -26.16 -1.10 -1.36
CA LYS A 317 -25.73 -0.16 -0.31
C LYS A 317 -26.12 -0.61 1.10
N GLN A 318 -27.16 -1.42 1.22
CA GLN A 318 -27.74 -1.85 2.49
C GLN A 318 -27.19 -3.21 2.90
N THR A 319 -27.31 -4.20 2.01
CA THR A 319 -26.89 -5.59 2.18
C THR A 319 -25.82 -5.96 1.14
N ASP A 320 -25.03 -6.97 1.46
CA ASP A 320 -24.13 -7.60 0.49
C ASP A 320 -24.98 -8.54 -0.38
N THR A 321 -25.70 -7.97 -1.36
CA THR A 321 -26.50 -8.77 -2.30
C THR A 321 -25.63 -9.61 -3.21
N SER A 322 -26.05 -10.84 -3.46
CA SER A 322 -25.47 -11.72 -4.47
C SER A 322 -25.51 -11.09 -5.86
N ILE A 323 -24.65 -11.60 -6.74
CA ILE A 323 -24.50 -11.10 -8.11
C ILE A 323 -25.74 -11.48 -8.90
N THR A 324 -26.47 -10.50 -9.44
CA THR A 324 -27.71 -10.76 -10.20
C THR A 324 -27.53 -10.66 -11.70
N HIS A 325 -26.57 -9.86 -12.16
CA HIS A 325 -26.27 -9.69 -13.57
C HIS A 325 -24.78 -9.39 -13.77
N PHE A 326 -24.30 -9.61 -14.98
CA PHE A 326 -22.93 -9.27 -15.37
C PHE A 326 -22.95 -8.15 -16.40
N ARG A 327 -22.05 -7.18 -16.24
CA ARG A 327 -21.80 -6.14 -17.23
C ARG A 327 -20.45 -6.37 -17.88
N SER A 328 -20.40 -6.38 -19.20
CA SER A 328 -19.12 -6.45 -19.91
C SER A 328 -18.25 -5.22 -19.58
N GLY A 329 -17.01 -5.46 -19.14
CA GLY A 329 -16.05 -4.40 -18.82
C GLY A 329 -15.48 -3.70 -20.06
N MET A 330 -15.11 -4.46 -21.09
CA MET A 330 -14.58 -3.99 -22.37
C MET A 330 -15.18 -4.78 -23.54
N SER A 331 -15.41 -4.09 -24.66
CA SER A 331 -15.91 -4.70 -25.89
C SER A 331 -14.82 -5.51 -26.60
N HIS A 332 -15.15 -6.74 -26.99
CA HIS A 332 -14.35 -7.63 -27.84
C HIS A 332 -15.30 -8.41 -28.76
N ASP A 333 -14.75 -9.07 -29.78
CA ASP A 333 -15.53 -9.92 -30.69
C ASP A 333 -16.03 -11.17 -29.94
N GLU A 334 -17.21 -11.70 -30.29
CA GLU A 334 -18.03 -12.60 -29.46
C GLU A 334 -17.31 -13.89 -28.99
N ASP A 335 -16.29 -14.37 -29.70
CA ASP A 335 -15.54 -15.60 -29.37
C ASP A 335 -14.09 -15.36 -28.90
N GLN A 336 -13.67 -14.09 -28.75
CA GLN A 336 -12.27 -13.77 -28.42
C GLN A 336 -12.05 -13.50 -26.93
N LEU A 337 -11.74 -14.55 -26.16
CA LEU A 337 -11.38 -14.39 -24.76
C LEU A 337 -9.94 -13.89 -24.60
N ILE A 338 -9.78 -12.74 -23.95
CA ILE A 338 -8.46 -12.18 -23.62
C ILE A 338 -8.08 -12.60 -22.19
N PRO A 339 -6.96 -13.29 -21.98
CA PRO A 339 -6.53 -13.74 -20.66
C PRO A 339 -6.40 -12.59 -19.66
N ASN A 340 -7.00 -12.75 -18.49
CA ASN A 340 -6.98 -11.76 -17.42
C ASN A 340 -5.79 -11.99 -16.48
N LEU A 341 -5.01 -10.93 -16.18
CA LEU A 341 -3.85 -10.97 -15.29
C LEU A 341 -4.14 -11.63 -13.93
N TYR A 342 -5.30 -11.39 -13.35
CA TYR A 342 -5.69 -11.97 -12.05
C TYR A 342 -5.63 -13.50 -12.01
N ARG A 343 -5.84 -14.18 -13.14
CA ARG A 343 -5.76 -15.65 -13.21
C ARG A 343 -4.34 -16.19 -13.11
N TYR A 344 -3.35 -15.35 -13.36
CA TYR A 344 -1.93 -15.72 -13.41
C TYR A 344 -1.14 -15.19 -12.21
N ILE A 345 -1.81 -14.50 -11.28
CA ILE A 345 -1.23 -14.06 -10.01
C ILE A 345 -1.79 -14.98 -8.92
N MET A 346 -0.90 -15.59 -8.13
CA MET A 346 -1.30 -16.41 -7.01
C MET A 346 -1.90 -15.54 -5.89
N PRO A 347 -3.06 -15.90 -5.31
CA PRO A 347 -3.60 -15.20 -4.16
C PRO A 347 -2.69 -15.33 -2.93
N TRP A 348 -2.67 -14.30 -2.07
CA TRP A 348 -1.84 -14.28 -0.86
C TRP A 348 -2.13 -15.41 0.10
N GLU A 349 -3.40 -15.77 0.28
CA GLU A 349 -3.80 -16.90 1.12
C GLU A 349 -3.15 -18.21 0.64
N ALA A 350 -3.16 -18.46 -0.67
CA ALA A 350 -2.50 -19.61 -1.26
C ALA A 350 -0.98 -19.55 -1.08
N GLU A 351 -0.35 -18.37 -1.27
CA GLU A 351 1.10 -18.20 -1.01
C GLU A 351 1.49 -18.51 0.45
N PHE A 352 0.64 -18.10 1.41
CA PHE A 352 0.89 -18.35 2.84
C PHE A 352 0.65 -19.79 3.26
N ILE A 353 -0.25 -20.51 2.61
CA ILE A 353 -0.48 -21.94 2.86
C ILE A 353 0.66 -22.76 2.26
N ASP A 354 1.09 -22.43 1.04
CA ASP A 354 2.19 -23.10 0.36
C ASP A 354 3.52 -23.03 1.15
N LEU A 355 3.70 -21.99 1.96
CA LEU A 355 4.84 -21.84 2.87
C LEU A 355 4.94 -22.97 3.93
N GLN A 356 3.84 -23.65 4.24
CA GLN A 356 3.78 -24.69 5.28
C GLN A 356 4.05 -26.10 4.75
N HIS A 357 4.18 -26.28 3.42
CA HIS A 357 4.36 -27.58 2.77
C HIS A 357 5.81 -27.80 2.27
N ASP A 358 6.22 -29.08 2.18
CA ASP A 358 7.61 -29.52 1.96
C ASP A 358 8.28 -28.99 0.67
N LEU A 359 9.61 -28.82 0.76
CA LEU A 359 10.43 -27.99 -0.13
C LEU A 359 10.98 -28.69 -1.39
N ASP A 360 10.71 -29.98 -1.58
CA ASP A 360 11.49 -30.80 -2.53
C ASP A 360 11.24 -30.48 -4.03
N ASP A 361 10.13 -29.79 -4.37
CA ASP A 361 9.78 -29.38 -5.75
C ASP A 361 9.54 -27.86 -5.93
N SER A 362 9.96 -27.02 -4.98
CA SER A 362 9.37 -25.68 -4.81
C SER A 362 10.29 -24.48 -5.08
N TRP A 363 11.12 -24.53 -6.13
CA TRP A 363 12.13 -23.50 -6.48
C TRP A 363 11.65 -22.03 -6.48
N ASP A 364 10.43 -21.77 -6.96
CA ASP A 364 9.84 -20.43 -7.04
C ASP A 364 8.75 -20.18 -5.98
N ARG A 365 8.67 -20.97 -4.89
CA ARG A 365 7.66 -20.80 -3.83
C ARG A 365 8.26 -20.22 -2.54
N GLY A 366 7.36 -19.76 -1.67
CA GLY A 366 7.68 -19.21 -0.35
C GLY A 366 7.83 -17.69 -0.31
N ILE A 367 7.66 -17.12 0.89
CA ILE A 367 7.97 -15.73 1.22
C ILE A 367 8.86 -15.73 2.48
N PRO A 368 10.15 -15.37 2.37
CA PRO A 368 10.90 -15.08 1.14
C PRO A 368 11.02 -16.32 0.21
N ARG A 369 11.21 -16.09 -1.09
CA ARG A 369 11.32 -17.20 -2.08
C ARG A 369 12.52 -18.08 -1.78
N ILE A 370 12.39 -19.40 -1.91
CA ILE A 370 13.48 -20.34 -1.55
C ILE A 370 14.76 -20.12 -2.37
N ASN A 371 14.62 -19.73 -3.65
CA ASN A 371 15.71 -19.43 -4.56
C ASN A 371 16.65 -18.30 -4.06
N THR A 372 16.17 -17.40 -3.20
CA THR A 372 16.97 -16.35 -2.55
C THR A 372 18.15 -16.92 -1.76
N LEU A 373 18.03 -18.17 -1.27
CA LEU A 373 19.09 -18.87 -0.55
C LEU A 373 20.31 -19.17 -1.42
N PHE A 374 20.14 -19.22 -2.74
CA PHE A 374 21.17 -19.59 -3.73
C PHE A 374 21.72 -18.38 -4.49
N GLN A 375 21.46 -17.16 -4.02
CA GLN A 375 21.99 -15.94 -4.62
C GLN A 375 23.52 -15.81 -4.46
N LYS A 376 24.17 -15.27 -5.49
CA LYS A 376 25.63 -15.04 -5.52
C LYS A 376 26.11 -14.12 -4.39
N ASP A 377 25.34 -13.07 -4.10
CA ASP A 377 25.74 -12.01 -3.16
C ASP A 377 25.14 -12.17 -1.76
N ARG A 378 24.63 -13.36 -1.41
CA ARG A 378 23.95 -13.63 -0.13
C ARG A 378 24.76 -13.21 1.10
N HIS A 379 26.07 -13.40 1.06
CA HIS A 379 26.96 -13.01 2.17
C HIS A 379 26.99 -11.50 2.42
N VAL A 380 26.85 -10.68 1.37
CA VAL A 380 26.77 -9.22 1.49
C VAL A 380 25.38 -8.82 1.97
N LEU A 381 24.34 -9.45 1.44
CA LEU A 381 22.93 -9.17 1.80
C LEU A 381 22.61 -9.48 3.26
N ALA A 382 23.36 -10.38 3.91
CA ALA A 382 23.25 -10.64 5.34
C ALA A 382 23.43 -9.37 6.19
N TYR A 383 24.26 -8.42 5.75
CA TYR A 383 24.53 -7.15 6.43
C TYR A 383 23.52 -6.04 6.06
N ASP A 384 22.74 -6.21 4.99
CA ASP A 384 21.76 -5.22 4.53
C ASP A 384 20.49 -5.26 5.39
N LYS A 385 20.56 -4.75 6.63
CA LYS A 385 19.42 -4.72 7.58
C LYS A 385 18.59 -3.45 7.43
N GLY A 386 17.29 -3.50 7.72
CA GLY A 386 16.42 -2.33 7.68
C GLY A 386 16.17 -1.78 6.26
N TRP A 387 16.27 -2.64 5.26
CA TRP A 387 16.12 -2.25 3.86
C TRP A 387 14.68 -1.85 3.50
N HIS A 388 13.65 -2.44 4.12
CA HIS A 388 12.25 -2.05 3.90
C HIS A 388 12.02 -0.55 4.15
N VAL A 389 12.32 -0.08 5.38
CA VAL A 389 12.15 1.34 5.73
C VAL A 389 13.03 2.26 4.88
N ARG A 390 14.22 1.82 4.47
CA ARG A 390 15.06 2.59 3.55
C ARG A 390 14.39 2.75 2.19
N ILE A 391 13.75 1.70 1.67
CA ILE A 391 13.04 1.77 0.40
C ILE A 391 11.89 2.76 0.50
N ASP A 392 11.11 2.72 1.57
CA ASP A 392 10.00 3.65 1.80
C ASP A 392 10.51 5.11 1.83
N PHE A 393 11.64 5.36 2.51
CA PHE A 393 12.22 6.70 2.64
C PHE A 393 12.89 7.23 1.37
N LYS A 394 13.16 6.40 0.36
CA LYS A 394 13.70 6.87 -0.93
C LYS A 394 12.78 7.87 -1.63
N GLN A 395 11.48 7.88 -1.28
CA GLN A 395 10.53 8.87 -1.80
C GLN A 395 10.92 10.33 -1.50
N TYR A 396 11.63 10.57 -0.39
CA TYR A 396 12.07 11.90 0.01
C TYR A 396 13.43 12.30 -0.59
N GLN A 397 14.14 11.35 -1.18
CA GLN A 397 15.49 11.53 -1.70
C GLN A 397 15.49 11.78 -3.21
N TYR A 398 14.63 11.09 -3.94
CA TYR A 398 14.60 11.14 -5.40
C TYR A 398 13.36 11.89 -5.89
N SER A 399 13.58 12.97 -6.64
CA SER A 399 12.54 13.72 -7.36
C SER A 399 11.86 12.91 -8.47
N LEU A 400 12.43 11.75 -8.84
CA LEU A 400 11.88 10.84 -9.82
C LEU A 400 10.67 10.08 -9.24
N CYS A 401 9.57 10.81 -9.12
CA CYS A 401 8.20 10.31 -8.93
C CYS A 401 7.82 9.21 -9.95
N PHE A 402 8.64 8.98 -10.99
CA PHE A 402 8.42 7.99 -12.03
C PHE A 402 8.94 6.58 -11.73
N ARG A 403 10.14 6.41 -11.15
CA ARG A 403 10.67 5.06 -10.80
C ARG A 403 10.27 4.63 -9.39
N PHE A 404 10.08 5.57 -8.47
CA PHE A 404 9.81 5.28 -7.06
C PHE A 404 8.33 5.33 -6.68
N SER A 405 7.46 5.99 -7.45
CA SER A 405 6.01 5.81 -7.26
C SER A 405 5.50 4.47 -7.79
N ASN A 406 6.32 3.71 -8.54
CA ASN A 406 6.12 2.28 -8.80
C ASN A 406 6.54 1.42 -7.58
N ARG A 407 6.96 2.06 -6.49
CA ARG A 407 7.42 1.45 -5.24
C ARG A 407 6.62 1.93 -4.03
N ILE A 408 5.37 2.33 -4.19
CA ILE A 408 4.52 2.74 -3.05
C ILE A 408 3.36 1.77 -2.83
N HIS A 409 3.03 0.91 -3.80
CA HIS A 409 2.07 -0.18 -3.64
C HIS A 409 2.72 -1.45 -4.20
N PHE A 410 2.47 -2.59 -3.53
CA PHE A 410 3.03 -3.93 -3.77
C PHE A 410 4.53 -4.03 -4.08
N GLY A 411 4.98 -3.65 -5.27
CA GLY A 411 6.41 -3.59 -5.65
C GLY A 411 7.28 -2.62 -4.82
N GLY A 412 6.66 -1.81 -3.95
CA GLY A 412 7.31 -0.91 -3.01
C GLY A 412 7.90 -1.51 -1.76
N HIS A 413 7.16 -2.45 -1.19
CA HIS A 413 7.57 -3.14 0.02
C HIS A 413 8.45 -4.35 -0.28
N ILE A 414 8.50 -4.76 -1.55
CA ILE A 414 9.24 -5.90 -2.05
C ILE A 414 10.58 -5.43 -2.61
N ASN A 415 11.67 -6.08 -2.21
CA ASN A 415 12.97 -5.92 -2.85
C ASN A 415 13.28 -7.18 -3.64
N SER A 416 13.38 -7.06 -4.96
CA SER A 416 13.72 -8.18 -5.85
C SER A 416 15.06 -8.85 -5.52
N ILE A 417 15.89 -8.23 -4.68
CA ILE A 417 17.13 -8.81 -4.17
C ILE A 417 16.86 -9.67 -2.93
N HIS A 418 16.01 -9.23 -1.98
CA HIS A 418 15.75 -9.96 -0.73
C HIS A 418 14.56 -10.93 -0.82
N ASP A 419 13.50 -10.55 -1.53
CA ASP A 419 12.27 -11.34 -1.66
C ASP A 419 12.16 -12.06 -3.01
N GLU A 420 13.05 -11.72 -3.95
CA GLU A 420 12.95 -12.10 -5.36
C GLU A 420 11.62 -11.68 -6.03
N LYS A 421 11.35 -12.19 -7.23
CA LYS A 421 10.16 -11.83 -7.99
C LYS A 421 8.96 -12.64 -7.47
N LEU A 422 8.04 -11.99 -6.79
CA LEU A 422 6.84 -12.64 -6.23
C LEU A 422 5.74 -12.96 -7.26
N TRP A 423 6.01 -12.85 -8.56
CA TRP A 423 5.05 -13.16 -9.61
C TRP A 423 5.75 -13.71 -10.86
N ASN A 424 5.14 -14.72 -11.48
CA ASN A 424 5.59 -15.26 -12.75
C ASN A 424 4.49 -15.09 -13.81
N LEU A 425 4.82 -14.39 -14.91
CA LEU A 425 3.88 -14.10 -15.99
C LEU A 425 4.29 -14.74 -17.31
N ASN A 426 5.21 -15.72 -17.29
CA ASN A 426 5.64 -16.41 -18.51
C ASN A 426 4.46 -17.12 -19.19
N ASN A 427 3.52 -17.64 -18.40
CA ASN A 427 2.33 -18.35 -18.89
C ASN A 427 1.21 -17.41 -19.36
N TYR A 428 1.36 -16.08 -19.21
CA TYR A 428 0.35 -15.08 -19.61
C TYR A 428 0.27 -14.89 -21.15
N GLY A 429 1.16 -15.51 -21.92
CA GLY A 429 1.27 -15.35 -23.37
C GLY A 429 0.05 -15.88 -24.15
N PHE A 430 -0.40 -15.09 -25.12
CA PHE A 430 -1.42 -15.44 -26.13
C PHE A 430 -0.81 -16.33 -27.23
N GLU A 431 -0.19 -17.45 -26.87
CA GLU A 431 0.64 -18.24 -27.82
C GLU A 431 0.02 -19.57 -28.24
N GLU A 432 -0.91 -20.16 -27.46
CA GLU A 432 -1.52 -21.45 -27.83
C GLU A 432 -2.31 -21.42 -29.17
N SER A 433 -2.61 -20.24 -29.73
CA SER A 433 -3.30 -20.09 -31.02
C SER A 433 -2.42 -19.65 -32.20
N MET A 434 -1.14 -19.31 -32.01
CA MET A 434 -0.29 -18.76 -33.09
C MET A 434 1.16 -19.25 -33.13
N CYS A 435 1.46 -20.40 -32.54
CA CYS A 435 2.80 -21.02 -32.56
C CYS A 435 3.23 -21.56 -33.94
N TRP A 436 3.47 -20.69 -34.93
CA TRP A 436 4.36 -20.98 -36.06
C TRP A 436 4.99 -19.69 -36.60
N LYS A 437 6.17 -19.30 -36.06
CA LYS A 437 7.34 -18.78 -36.79
C LYS A 437 8.43 -18.26 -35.85
N ASN A 438 9.67 -18.67 -36.11
CA ASN A 438 10.89 -18.21 -35.42
C ASN A 438 11.34 -16.83 -35.92
N LEU A 439 11.71 -15.91 -35.01
CA LEU A 439 12.40 -14.66 -35.34
C LEU A 439 13.56 -14.38 -34.37
N THR A 440 14.60 -13.70 -34.87
CA THR A 440 15.93 -13.56 -34.24
C THR A 440 16.17 -12.24 -33.49
N ILE A 441 17.15 -12.30 -32.58
CA ILE A 441 17.46 -11.36 -31.47
C ILE A 441 17.90 -9.94 -31.88
N ALA A 442 18.22 -9.68 -33.16
CA ALA A 442 18.86 -8.43 -33.60
C ALA A 442 17.94 -7.19 -33.71
N GLN A 443 16.63 -7.31 -33.45
CA GLN A 443 15.67 -6.21 -33.60
C GLN A 443 15.36 -5.42 -32.31
N ARG A 444 16.05 -5.73 -31.19
CA ARG A 444 15.66 -5.27 -29.83
C ARG A 444 16.15 -3.87 -29.40
N SER A 445 16.80 -3.06 -30.23
CA SER A 445 17.29 -1.74 -29.79
C SER A 445 17.32 -0.67 -30.88
N GLY A 446 16.40 0.31 -30.83
CA GLY A 446 16.44 1.47 -31.73
C GLY A 446 15.28 2.48 -31.64
N LEU A 447 15.49 3.54 -30.86
CA LEU A 447 15.04 4.94 -31.04
C LEU A 447 13.55 5.32 -30.95
N ASN A 448 13.29 6.34 -30.12
CA ASN A 448 11.99 6.72 -29.55
C ASN A 448 10.95 7.39 -30.49
N GLN A 449 11.19 7.40 -31.80
CA GLN A 449 10.17 7.77 -32.81
C GLN A 449 10.13 6.77 -33.96
N ILE A 450 11.27 6.13 -34.28
CA ILE A 450 11.35 4.98 -35.17
C ILE A 450 10.48 3.83 -34.63
N SER A 451 10.40 3.67 -33.30
CA SER A 451 9.54 2.69 -32.65
C SER A 451 8.04 2.86 -32.95
N ASN A 452 7.51 4.08 -33.12
CA ASN A 452 6.08 4.25 -33.40
C ASN A 452 5.79 4.08 -34.89
N ARG A 453 6.66 4.60 -35.77
CA ARG A 453 6.54 4.39 -37.22
C ARG A 453 6.66 2.90 -37.58
N ARG A 454 7.63 2.19 -36.99
CA ARG A 454 7.81 0.74 -37.14
C ARG A 454 6.61 -0.06 -36.63
N PHE A 455 5.92 0.41 -35.60
CA PHE A 455 4.70 -0.22 -35.10
C PHE A 455 3.46 0.09 -35.97
N THR A 456 3.50 1.19 -36.73
CA THR A 456 2.38 1.62 -37.58
C THR A 456 2.45 1.00 -38.97
N LEU A 457 3.68 0.84 -39.49
CA LEU A 457 3.98 0.01 -40.65
C LEU A 457 3.78 -1.47 -40.29
#